data_AF-A0A846CA02-F1
#
_entry.id   AF-A0A846CA02-F1
#
_cell.length_a   1.000
_cell.length_b   1.000
_cell.length_c   1.000
_cell.angle_alpha   90.00
_cell.angle_beta   90.00
_cell.angle_gamma   90.00
#
_symmetry.space_group_name_H-M   'P 1'
#
loop_
_entity.id
_entity.type
_entity.pdbx_description
1 polymer ?
#
loop_
_entity_poly.entity_id
_entity_poly.type
_entity_poly.pdbx_seq_one_letter_code
_entity_poly.pdbx_strand_id
1 'polypeptide(L)'
;MSEFDYDALQELNTNGYDIYIVVNGEGYTDADVEQCKAIFYEHDNLSITEQENIWQKLNLPQPTIQVYTGGKSVHNYWVFDKTLPTDSWKILQADLLEFSGGDPKIKNPSRLMRLPGFYHQKGTQARIINQSGERYSYNQLRNAIPKKTDINSVLFPAILHRYYGNPIALWLYCRFYDINGSGRVIINLNECASELEISVSTIRKWLCWERRLWRSWKTRRDIATIYYVSSHNLTAKADLERFGGGVARI
;
A
#
# COMPACT_ATOMS: atom_id res chain seq x y z
N MET A 1 23.96 -13.26 -24.85
CA MET A 1 22.64 -12.63 -25.02
C MET A 1 21.89 -13.46 -26.03
N SER A 2 20.84 -14.18 -25.64
CA SER A 2 19.95 -14.81 -26.61
C SER A 2 19.38 -13.71 -27.51
N GLU A 3 19.41 -13.95 -28.81
CA GLU A 3 18.85 -13.05 -29.80
C GLU A 3 17.37 -12.80 -29.49
N PHE A 4 16.97 -11.54 -29.43
CA PHE A 4 15.59 -11.16 -29.15
C PHE A 4 14.76 -11.42 -30.42
N ASP A 5 14.04 -12.54 -30.45
CA ASP A 5 13.23 -12.95 -31.61
C ASP A 5 11.88 -12.20 -31.62
N TYR A 6 11.88 -11.04 -32.25
CA TYR A 6 10.69 -10.20 -32.37
C TYR A 6 9.58 -10.91 -33.16
N ASP A 7 9.94 -11.62 -34.23
CA ASP A 7 8.97 -12.24 -35.14
C ASP A 7 8.22 -13.37 -34.41
N ALA A 8 8.92 -14.19 -33.62
CA ALA A 8 8.29 -15.21 -32.78
C ALA A 8 7.35 -14.61 -31.73
N LEU A 9 7.74 -13.50 -31.08
CA LEU A 9 6.87 -12.81 -30.13
C LEU A 9 5.65 -12.19 -30.81
N GLN A 10 5.81 -11.69 -32.03
CA GLN A 10 4.71 -11.11 -32.82
C GLN A 10 3.72 -12.20 -33.26
N GLU A 11 4.21 -13.37 -33.66
CA GLU A 11 3.40 -14.53 -33.97
C GLU A 11 2.58 -14.97 -32.74
N LEU A 12 3.21 -15.11 -31.57
CA LEU A 12 2.52 -15.40 -30.31
C LEU A 12 1.46 -14.34 -30.00
N ASN A 13 1.79 -13.06 -30.17
CA ASN A 13 0.83 -11.99 -29.91
C ASN A 13 -0.37 -12.03 -30.85
N THR A 14 -0.17 -12.39 -32.11
CA THR A 14 -1.26 -12.57 -33.09
C THR A 14 -2.09 -13.81 -32.78
N ASN A 15 -1.48 -14.84 -32.20
CA ASN A 15 -2.14 -16.07 -31.74
C ASN A 15 -2.82 -15.94 -30.38
N GLY A 16 -3.04 -14.72 -29.88
CA GLY A 16 -3.83 -14.47 -28.68
C GLY A 16 -3.05 -14.49 -27.36
N TYR A 17 -1.71 -14.47 -27.41
CA TYR A 17 -0.89 -14.36 -26.21
C TYR A 17 -0.56 -12.91 -25.86
N ASP A 18 -0.67 -12.59 -24.58
CA ASP A 18 -0.20 -11.34 -24.02
C ASP A 18 1.32 -11.42 -23.78
N ILE A 19 2.09 -10.42 -24.22
CA ILE A 19 3.56 -10.44 -24.11
C ILE A 19 4.02 -9.62 -22.89
N TYR A 20 4.93 -10.20 -22.12
CA TYR A 20 5.47 -9.63 -20.88
C TYR A 20 6.99 -9.78 -20.81
N ILE A 21 7.60 -9.00 -19.92
CA ILE A 21 9.02 -9.06 -19.58
C ILE A 21 9.19 -9.00 -18.06
N VAL A 22 10.18 -9.74 -17.55
CA VAL A 22 10.67 -9.54 -16.19
C VAL A 22 11.71 -8.42 -16.21
N VAL A 23 11.41 -7.31 -15.52
CA VAL A 23 12.25 -6.11 -15.58
C VAL A 23 13.55 -6.29 -14.78
N ASN A 24 13.47 -6.97 -13.65
CA ASN A 24 14.59 -7.16 -12.73
C ASN A 24 15.12 -8.59 -12.86
N GLY A 25 16.30 -8.75 -13.46
CA GLY A 25 17.00 -10.03 -13.55
C GLY A 25 16.63 -10.91 -14.76
N GLU A 26 17.21 -12.10 -14.77
CA GLU A 26 16.94 -13.18 -15.73
C GLU A 26 16.37 -14.35 -14.92
N GLY A 27 15.17 -14.83 -15.27
CA GLY A 27 14.51 -15.91 -14.52
C GLY A 27 13.00 -15.75 -14.43
N TYR A 28 12.34 -16.76 -13.85
CA TYR A 28 10.88 -16.83 -13.74
C TYR A 28 10.39 -16.76 -12.29
N THR A 29 11.28 -16.86 -11.31
CA THR A 29 10.96 -16.82 -9.88
C THR A 29 11.69 -15.70 -9.16
N ASP A 30 11.17 -15.29 -7.99
CA ASP A 30 11.83 -14.27 -7.17
C ASP A 30 13.23 -14.69 -6.70
N ALA A 31 13.48 -16.01 -6.59
CA ALA A 31 14.76 -16.56 -6.17
C ALA A 31 15.84 -16.44 -7.25
N ASP A 32 15.43 -16.38 -8.52
CA ASP A 32 16.35 -16.23 -9.66
C ASP A 32 16.83 -14.78 -9.83
N VAL A 33 16.14 -13.82 -9.19
CA VAL A 33 16.47 -12.40 -9.31
C VAL A 33 17.40 -11.98 -8.17
N GLU A 34 18.69 -11.86 -8.47
CA GLU A 34 19.70 -11.37 -7.51
C GLU A 34 19.93 -9.85 -7.59
N GLN A 35 19.72 -9.27 -8.77
CA GLN A 35 20.04 -7.87 -9.08
C GLN A 35 18.87 -7.21 -9.81
N CYS A 36 18.38 -6.12 -9.25
CA CYS A 36 17.25 -5.35 -9.77
C CYS A 36 17.71 -4.13 -10.56
N LYS A 37 17.05 -3.86 -11.70
CA LYS A 37 17.36 -2.78 -12.64
C LYS A 37 16.46 -1.56 -12.47
N ALA A 38 15.25 -1.71 -11.94
CA ALA A 38 14.31 -0.60 -11.76
C ALA A 38 13.30 -0.85 -10.63
N ILE A 39 12.79 0.22 -10.04
CA ILE A 39 11.54 0.22 -9.25
C ILE A 39 10.39 0.73 -10.13
N PHE A 40 9.17 0.33 -9.80
CA PHE A 40 8.01 0.65 -10.65
C PHE A 40 6.69 0.69 -9.89
N TYR A 41 5.70 1.43 -10.39
CA TYR A 41 4.32 1.34 -9.88
C TYR A 41 3.31 1.55 -11.00
N GLU A 42 2.06 1.18 -10.72
CA GLU A 42 0.89 1.50 -11.52
C GLU A 42 -0.33 1.76 -10.64
N HIS A 43 -1.39 2.32 -11.25
CA HIS A 43 -2.67 2.56 -10.58
C HIS A 43 -3.85 2.22 -11.50
N ASP A 44 -4.54 1.10 -11.27
CA ASP A 44 -5.68 0.69 -12.10
C ASP A 44 -6.95 1.55 -11.89
N ASN A 45 -6.98 2.34 -10.81
CA ASN A 45 -8.14 3.11 -10.37
C ASN A 45 -8.10 4.59 -10.77
N LEU A 46 -7.02 5.06 -11.39
CA LEU A 46 -6.85 6.45 -11.85
C LEU A 46 -7.01 6.55 -13.37
N SER A 47 -7.35 7.73 -13.88
CA SER A 47 -7.33 7.95 -15.33
C SER A 47 -5.89 7.89 -15.88
N ILE A 48 -5.74 7.55 -17.16
CA ILE A 48 -4.41 7.47 -17.81
C ILE A 48 -3.63 8.78 -17.66
N THR A 49 -4.28 9.93 -17.89
CA THR A 49 -3.66 11.25 -17.72
C THR A 49 -3.23 11.54 -16.28
N GLU A 50 -3.98 11.07 -15.27
CA GLU A 50 -3.55 11.19 -13.87
C GLU A 50 -2.33 10.31 -13.58
N GLN A 51 -2.32 9.07 -14.07
CA GLN A 51 -1.20 8.16 -13.88
C GLN A 51 0.09 8.66 -14.54
N GLU A 52 -0.01 9.38 -15.66
CA GLU A 52 1.14 10.02 -16.32
C GLU A 52 1.78 11.12 -15.46
N ASN A 53 1.00 11.79 -14.61
CA ASN A 53 1.43 13.01 -13.91
C ASN A 53 1.50 12.87 -12.37
N ILE A 54 1.02 11.77 -11.79
CA ILE A 54 0.96 11.61 -10.33
C ILE A 54 2.33 11.71 -9.64
N TRP A 55 3.40 11.29 -10.32
CA TRP A 55 4.77 11.42 -9.81
C TRP A 55 5.14 12.87 -9.46
N GLN A 56 4.62 13.85 -10.22
CA GLN A 56 4.86 15.28 -9.95
C GLN A 56 4.19 15.70 -8.64
N LYS A 57 2.95 15.27 -8.41
CA LYS A 57 2.20 15.56 -7.18
C LYS A 57 2.87 14.95 -5.95
N LEU A 58 3.54 13.82 -6.13
CA LEU A 58 4.31 13.12 -5.10
C LEU A 58 5.74 13.67 -4.93
N ASN A 59 6.14 14.69 -5.70
CA ASN A 59 7.51 15.22 -5.74
C ASN A 59 8.57 14.12 -5.99
N LEU A 60 8.21 13.08 -6.73
CA LEU A 60 9.16 12.08 -7.20
C LEU A 60 9.98 12.65 -8.37
N PRO A 61 11.19 12.15 -8.62
CA PRO A 61 11.90 12.50 -9.85
C PRO A 61 11.12 12.01 -11.08
N GLN A 62 11.40 12.58 -12.25
CA GLN A 62 10.77 12.17 -13.50
C GLN A 62 10.97 10.66 -13.74
N PRO A 63 9.95 9.90 -14.16
CA PRO A 63 10.14 8.51 -14.55
C PRO A 63 11.17 8.39 -15.68
N THR A 64 11.99 7.35 -15.64
CA THR A 64 12.90 7.00 -16.74
C THR A 64 12.11 6.68 -18.00
N ILE A 65 11.08 5.84 -17.83
CA ILE A 65 10.16 5.40 -18.89
C ILE A 65 8.75 5.31 -18.28
N GLN A 66 7.76 5.71 -19.06
CA GLN A 66 6.35 5.39 -18.80
C GLN A 66 5.80 4.57 -19.96
N VAL A 67 5.12 3.47 -19.64
CA VAL A 67 4.50 2.57 -20.61
C VAL A 67 3.00 2.56 -20.40
N TYR A 68 2.25 2.98 -21.42
CA TYR A 68 0.84 2.65 -21.48
C TYR A 68 0.68 1.16 -21.79
N THR A 69 -0.06 0.45 -20.94
CA THR A 69 -0.18 -1.02 -20.99
C THR A 69 -1.10 -1.54 -22.09
N GLY A 70 -1.77 -0.65 -22.83
CA GLY A 70 -2.83 -1.02 -23.76
C GLY A 70 -4.20 -1.24 -23.08
N GLY A 71 -4.30 -0.97 -21.76
CA GLY A 71 -5.52 -1.16 -20.98
C GLY A 71 -5.82 0.02 -20.07
N LYS A 72 -5.86 -0.24 -18.76
CA LYS A 72 -6.24 0.74 -17.73
C LYS A 72 -5.06 1.45 -17.08
N SER A 73 -3.83 1.01 -17.36
CA SER A 73 -2.70 1.29 -16.48
C SER A 73 -1.53 1.88 -17.24
N VAL A 74 -0.79 2.74 -16.59
CA VAL A 74 0.52 3.25 -16.99
C VAL A 74 1.54 2.69 -16.00
N HIS A 75 2.48 1.89 -16.52
CA HIS A 75 3.62 1.45 -15.74
C HIS A 75 4.64 2.59 -15.71
N ASN A 76 4.96 3.07 -14.51
CA ASN A 76 6.00 4.05 -14.27
C ASN A 76 7.28 3.35 -13.83
N TYR A 77 8.42 3.62 -14.48
CA TYR A 77 9.70 3.00 -14.14
C TYR A 77 10.75 4.05 -13.77
N TRP A 78 11.51 3.79 -12.71
CA TRP A 78 12.77 4.48 -12.39
C TRP A 78 13.90 3.47 -12.47
N VAL A 79 14.75 3.61 -13.50
CA VAL A 79 15.87 2.72 -13.76
C VAL A 79 17.09 3.18 -12.97
N PHE A 80 17.77 2.24 -12.34
CA PHE A 80 18.98 2.55 -11.59
C PHE A 80 20.19 2.76 -12.50
N ASP A 81 21.11 3.63 -12.08
CA ASP A 81 22.42 3.78 -12.73
C ASP A 81 23.32 2.54 -12.51
N LYS A 82 23.16 1.87 -11.37
CA LYS A 82 23.77 0.60 -10.98
C LYS A 82 22.69 -0.32 -10.44
N THR A 83 22.75 -1.60 -10.78
CA THR A 83 21.78 -2.58 -10.26
C THR A 83 21.83 -2.65 -8.74
N LEU A 84 20.69 -2.96 -8.14
CA LEU A 84 20.51 -3.01 -6.71
C LEU A 84 20.31 -4.46 -6.25
N PRO A 85 20.94 -4.92 -5.16
CA PRO A 85 20.63 -6.22 -4.56
C PRO A 85 19.15 -6.33 -4.21
N THR A 86 18.57 -7.50 -4.47
CA THR A 86 17.12 -7.75 -4.33
C THR A 86 16.54 -7.36 -2.97
N ASP A 87 17.25 -7.56 -1.86
CA ASP A 87 16.75 -7.21 -0.54
C ASP A 87 16.63 -5.70 -0.33
N SER A 88 17.60 -4.92 -0.83
CA SER A 88 17.53 -3.46 -0.81
C SER A 88 16.42 -2.95 -1.73
N TRP A 89 16.21 -3.64 -2.86
CA TRP A 89 15.14 -3.34 -3.79
C TRP A 89 13.76 -3.57 -3.18
N LYS A 90 13.53 -4.70 -2.50
CA LYS A 90 12.25 -5.04 -1.85
C LYS A 90 11.79 -3.95 -0.89
N ILE A 91 12.72 -3.41 -0.10
CA ILE A 91 12.44 -2.31 0.85
C ILE A 91 12.02 -1.04 0.10
N LEU A 92 12.83 -0.61 -0.87
CA LEU A 92 12.57 0.62 -1.62
C LEU A 92 11.28 0.53 -2.45
N GLN A 93 11.02 -0.62 -3.07
CA GLN A 93 9.82 -0.90 -3.83
C GLN A 93 8.57 -0.88 -2.95
N ALA A 94 8.62 -1.51 -1.77
CA ALA A 94 7.49 -1.51 -0.84
C ALA A 94 7.17 -0.10 -0.33
N ASP A 95 8.21 0.68 0.02
CA ASP A 95 8.06 2.08 0.42
C ASP A 95 7.48 2.95 -0.70
N LEU A 96 7.93 2.74 -1.95
CA LEU A 96 7.40 3.44 -3.12
C LEU A 96 5.90 3.18 -3.28
N LEU A 97 5.48 1.91 -3.25
CA LEU A 97 4.07 1.55 -3.43
C LEU A 97 3.18 2.12 -2.33
N GLU A 98 3.65 2.11 -1.08
CA GLU A 98 2.93 2.71 0.04
C GLU A 98 2.82 4.23 -0.11
N PHE A 99 3.94 4.90 -0.42
CA PHE A 99 3.98 6.34 -0.61
C PHE A 99 3.12 6.80 -1.79
N SER A 100 3.15 6.07 -2.91
CA SER A 100 2.42 6.43 -4.13
C SER A 100 0.98 5.97 -4.14
N GLY A 101 0.56 5.11 -3.20
CA GLY A 101 -0.72 4.40 -3.26
C GLY A 101 -0.86 3.48 -4.47
N GLY A 102 0.25 2.96 -5.00
CA GLY A 102 0.26 2.01 -6.13
C GLY A 102 -0.20 0.61 -5.75
N ASP A 103 -0.39 -0.29 -6.72
CA ASP A 103 -0.83 -1.68 -6.42
C ASP A 103 0.16 -2.37 -5.45
N PRO A 104 -0.27 -2.71 -4.22
CA PRO A 104 0.60 -3.30 -3.20
C PRO A 104 1.10 -4.72 -3.55
N LYS A 105 0.58 -5.34 -4.62
CA LYS A 105 1.05 -6.64 -5.12
C LYS A 105 2.34 -6.55 -5.94
N ILE A 106 2.74 -5.35 -6.38
CA ILE A 106 3.91 -5.13 -7.25
C ILE A 106 5.19 -5.03 -6.42
N LYS A 107 5.43 -6.02 -5.56
CA LYS A 107 6.57 -6.05 -4.63
C LYS A 107 7.45 -7.28 -4.77
N ASN A 108 7.20 -8.08 -5.81
CA ASN A 108 7.98 -9.26 -6.13
C ASN A 108 9.00 -8.90 -7.25
N PRO A 109 10.29 -9.19 -7.09
CA PRO A 109 11.31 -8.81 -8.06
C PRO A 109 11.12 -9.44 -9.44
N SER A 110 10.55 -10.66 -9.54
CA SER A 110 10.27 -11.30 -10.83
C SER A 110 8.98 -10.84 -11.52
N ARG A 111 8.46 -9.65 -11.18
CA ARG A 111 7.18 -9.16 -11.69
C ARG A 111 7.18 -9.12 -13.22
N LEU A 112 6.18 -9.78 -13.82
CA LEU A 112 5.87 -9.65 -15.23
C LEU A 112 5.26 -8.27 -15.50
N MET A 113 5.91 -7.53 -16.37
CA MET A 113 5.48 -6.21 -16.81
C MET A 113 5.19 -6.24 -18.31
N ARG A 114 4.25 -5.42 -18.77
CA ARG A 114 3.84 -5.40 -20.18
C ARG A 114 5.00 -4.92 -21.05
N LEU A 115 5.32 -5.69 -22.11
CA LEU A 115 6.32 -5.31 -23.09
C LEU A 115 5.70 -4.38 -24.15
N PRO A 116 6.20 -3.14 -24.33
CA PRO A 116 5.71 -2.25 -25.38
C PRO A 116 5.93 -2.84 -26.78
N GLY A 117 5.07 -2.47 -27.73
CA GLY A 117 5.12 -2.93 -29.12
C GLY A 117 4.16 -4.08 -29.45
N PHE A 118 3.51 -4.67 -28.44
CA PHE A 118 2.57 -5.78 -28.61
C PHE A 118 1.15 -5.40 -28.15
N TYR A 119 0.14 -5.99 -28.76
CA TYR A 119 -1.26 -5.79 -28.39
C TYR A 119 -1.57 -6.46 -27.05
N HIS A 120 -2.25 -5.70 -26.17
CA HIS A 120 -3.01 -6.31 -25.10
C HIS A 120 -4.25 -6.96 -25.71
N GLN A 121 -4.44 -8.26 -25.50
CA GLN A 121 -5.50 -9.03 -26.17
C GLN A 121 -6.92 -8.52 -25.89
N LYS A 122 -7.10 -7.79 -24.78
CA LYS A 122 -8.38 -7.17 -24.38
C LYS A 122 -8.39 -5.65 -24.50
N GLY A 123 -7.46 -5.08 -25.26
CA GLY A 123 -7.30 -3.64 -25.35
C GLY A 123 -6.55 -3.22 -26.61
N THR A 124 -5.62 -2.28 -26.44
CA THR A 124 -4.85 -1.69 -27.53
C THR A 124 -3.37 -2.06 -27.40
N GLN A 125 -2.56 -1.58 -28.33
CA GLN A 125 -1.12 -1.81 -28.30
C GLN A 125 -0.48 -1.13 -27.10
N ALA A 126 0.30 -1.88 -26.33
CA ALA A 126 1.16 -1.32 -25.30
C ALA A 126 2.25 -0.47 -25.96
N ARG A 127 2.49 0.73 -25.44
CA ARG A 127 3.43 1.68 -26.04
C ARG A 127 4.15 2.51 -24.99
N ILE A 128 5.37 2.89 -25.30
CA ILE A 128 6.08 3.91 -24.53
C ILE A 128 5.37 5.24 -24.78
N ILE A 129 4.99 5.93 -23.70
CA ILE A 129 4.32 7.23 -23.78
C ILE A 129 5.22 8.38 -23.37
N ASN A 130 6.21 8.12 -22.49
CA ASN A 130 7.27 9.04 -22.15
C ASN A 130 8.58 8.29 -21.94
N GLN A 131 9.69 8.86 -22.39
CA GLN A 131 11.05 8.38 -22.09
C GLN A 131 11.94 9.58 -21.80
N SER A 132 12.44 9.70 -20.58
CA SER A 132 13.47 10.69 -20.26
C SER A 132 14.87 10.12 -20.53
N GLY A 133 15.03 8.81 -20.36
CA GLY A 133 16.35 8.13 -20.41
C GLY A 133 17.18 8.34 -19.14
N GLU A 134 16.69 9.14 -18.19
CA GLU A 134 17.36 9.43 -16.93
C GLU A 134 17.51 8.17 -16.09
N ARG A 135 18.66 8.05 -15.43
CA ARG A 135 18.95 6.96 -14.50
C ARG A 135 19.30 7.52 -13.14
N TYR A 136 18.93 6.78 -12.09
CA TYR A 136 19.03 7.27 -10.73
C TYR A 136 19.89 6.36 -9.88
N SER A 137 20.73 6.95 -9.05
CA SER A 137 21.36 6.23 -7.96
C SER A 137 20.31 5.81 -6.92
N TYR A 138 20.60 4.74 -6.18
CA TYR A 138 19.77 4.32 -5.04
C TYR A 138 19.47 5.48 -4.08
N ASN A 139 20.48 6.29 -3.76
CA ASN A 139 20.35 7.39 -2.81
C ASN A 139 19.40 8.50 -3.31
N GLN A 140 19.40 8.80 -4.61
CA GLN A 140 18.47 9.78 -5.17
C GLN A 140 17.02 9.33 -5.00
N LEU A 141 16.70 8.08 -5.36
CA LEU A 141 15.35 7.55 -5.20
C LEU A 141 14.98 7.38 -3.72
N ARG A 142 15.92 6.90 -2.90
CA ARG A 142 15.71 6.71 -1.47
C ARG A 142 15.42 8.02 -0.73
N ASN A 143 16.05 9.12 -1.13
CA ASN A 143 15.80 10.44 -0.54
C ASN A 143 14.46 11.04 -0.97
N ALA A 144 13.98 10.70 -2.18
CA ALA A 144 12.69 11.17 -2.70
C ALA A 144 11.50 10.35 -2.16
N ILE A 145 11.72 9.09 -1.81
CA ILE A 145 10.68 8.18 -1.32
C ILE A 145 10.74 8.14 0.21
N PRO A 146 9.69 8.58 0.94
CA PRO A 146 9.62 8.40 2.38
C PRO A 146 9.75 6.92 2.76
N LYS A 147 10.44 6.63 3.86
CA LYS A 147 10.42 5.27 4.41
C LYS A 147 8.99 4.96 4.84
N LYS A 148 8.54 3.72 4.63
CA LYS A 148 7.35 3.21 5.31
C LYS A 148 7.48 3.56 6.77
N THR A 149 6.49 4.28 7.29
CA THR A 149 6.48 4.60 8.71
C THR A 149 6.34 3.28 9.43
N ASP A 150 7.36 2.91 10.20
CA ASP A 150 7.24 1.79 11.11
C ASP A 150 6.16 2.21 12.10
N ILE A 151 4.94 1.71 11.91
CA ILE A 151 3.78 2.02 12.75
C ILE A 151 4.05 1.65 14.23
N ASN A 152 5.16 0.94 14.47
CA ASN A 152 5.72 0.62 15.78
C ASN A 152 6.48 1.78 16.47
N SER A 153 6.79 2.89 15.78
CA SER A 153 7.59 4.00 16.34
C SER A 153 6.84 5.34 16.43
N VAL A 154 5.53 5.33 16.71
CA VAL A 154 4.84 6.57 17.09
C VAL A 154 5.28 6.97 18.50
N LEU A 155 6.22 7.92 18.56
CA LEU A 155 6.62 8.61 19.78
C LEU A 155 5.40 9.23 20.46
N PHE A 156 5.22 8.79 21.70
CA PHE A 156 4.12 8.99 22.62
C PHE A 156 3.94 10.46 23.02
N PRO A 157 2.82 11.14 22.73
CA PRO A 157 2.50 12.41 23.36
C PRO A 157 1.80 12.16 24.69
N ALA A 158 2.46 12.48 25.81
CA ALA A 158 1.92 12.38 27.17
C ALA A 158 0.55 13.06 27.38
N ILE A 159 0.14 13.94 26.45
CA ILE A 159 -1.15 14.62 26.40
C ILE A 159 -2.33 13.65 26.21
N LEU A 160 -2.18 12.57 25.45
CA LEU A 160 -3.29 11.65 25.14
C LEU A 160 -3.66 10.74 26.32
N HIS A 161 -2.68 10.34 27.14
CA HIS A 161 -2.89 9.55 28.36
C HIS A 161 -3.79 10.29 29.39
N ARG A 162 -3.63 11.62 29.48
CA ARG A 162 -4.41 12.47 30.38
C ARG A 162 -5.88 12.61 29.96
N TYR A 163 -6.19 12.42 28.68
CA TYR A 163 -7.54 12.61 28.14
C TYR A 163 -8.43 11.37 28.23
N TYR A 164 -7.88 10.17 28.03
CA TYR A 164 -8.68 8.94 27.95
C TYR A 164 -8.75 8.14 29.25
N GLY A 165 -7.76 8.27 30.14
CA GLY A 165 -7.73 7.58 31.44
C GLY A 165 -7.74 6.04 31.39
N ASN A 166 -7.81 5.45 30.20
CA ASN A 166 -8.01 4.03 29.95
C ASN A 166 -7.09 3.57 28.79
N PRO A 167 -6.04 2.79 29.07
CA PRO A 167 -5.08 2.31 28.07
C PRO A 167 -5.70 1.47 26.95
N ILE A 168 -6.83 0.78 27.16
CA ILE A 168 -7.54 0.05 26.07
C ILE A 168 -8.32 0.97 25.16
N ALA A 169 -8.88 2.07 25.68
CA ALA A 169 -9.53 3.06 24.84
C ALA A 169 -8.52 3.67 23.85
N LEU A 170 -7.31 3.95 24.34
CA LEU A 170 -6.20 4.46 23.54
C LEU A 170 -5.62 3.39 22.60
N TRP A 171 -5.40 2.16 23.07
CA TRP A 171 -4.91 1.05 22.24
C TRP A 171 -5.92 0.68 21.13
N LEU A 172 -7.22 0.67 21.44
CA LEU A 172 -8.27 0.51 20.44
C LEU A 172 -8.27 1.71 19.49
N TYR A 173 -8.31 2.95 19.96
CA TYR A 173 -8.28 4.15 19.12
C TYR A 173 -7.07 4.19 18.17
N CYS A 174 -5.87 3.84 18.67
CA CYS A 174 -4.64 3.75 17.90
C CYS A 174 -4.64 2.58 16.88
N ARG A 175 -5.34 1.48 17.17
CA ARG A 175 -5.57 0.36 16.23
C ARG A 175 -6.81 0.57 15.32
N PHE A 176 -7.69 1.53 15.64
CA PHE A 176 -9.04 1.73 15.06
C PHE A 176 -9.18 2.88 14.08
N TYR A 177 -8.13 3.66 13.81
CA TYR A 177 -8.13 4.41 12.55
C TYR A 177 -7.93 3.42 11.40
N ASP A 178 -9.09 2.89 11.07
CA ASP A 178 -9.53 1.99 10.04
C ASP A 178 -8.78 2.15 8.71
N ILE A 179 -7.84 1.24 8.43
CA ILE A 179 -7.24 1.12 7.09
C ILE A 179 -8.27 0.57 6.08
N ASN A 180 -9.41 -0.03 6.50
CA ASN A 180 -10.26 -0.85 5.59
C ASN A 180 -11.80 -0.73 5.71
N GLY A 181 -12.37 0.20 6.47
CA GLY A 181 -13.83 0.40 6.56
C GLY A 181 -14.64 -0.69 7.31
N SER A 182 -14.02 -1.62 8.03
CA SER A 182 -14.66 -2.93 8.32
C SER A 182 -15.68 -2.96 9.48
N GLY A 183 -15.73 -1.91 10.32
CA GLY A 183 -16.68 -1.80 11.44
C GLY A 183 -16.50 -2.85 12.56
N ARG A 184 -15.41 -3.62 12.54
CA ARG A 184 -15.02 -4.55 13.61
C ARG A 184 -13.50 -4.66 13.73
N VAL A 185 -13.01 -4.94 14.93
CA VAL A 185 -11.61 -5.30 15.16
C VAL A 185 -11.54 -6.60 15.94
N ILE A 186 -10.58 -7.44 15.57
CA ILE A 186 -10.33 -8.73 16.20
C ILE A 186 -8.96 -8.65 16.86
N ILE A 187 -8.91 -8.98 18.15
CA ILE A 187 -7.71 -8.86 18.97
C ILE A 187 -7.43 -10.17 19.68
N ASN A 188 -6.16 -10.51 19.80
CA ASN A 188 -5.71 -11.56 20.70
C ASN A 188 -5.45 -10.94 22.08
N LEU A 189 -6.17 -11.41 23.08
CA LEU A 189 -6.16 -10.92 24.45
C LEU A 189 -4.83 -11.18 25.14
N ASN A 190 -4.15 -12.29 24.83
CA ASN A 190 -2.85 -12.61 25.42
C ASN A 190 -1.75 -11.71 24.86
N GLU A 191 -1.76 -11.47 23.54
CA GLU A 191 -0.84 -10.53 22.90
C GLU A 191 -1.05 -9.11 23.42
N CYS A 192 -2.31 -8.66 23.50
CA CYS A 192 -2.65 -7.35 24.03
C CYS A 192 -2.28 -7.20 25.52
N ALA A 193 -2.47 -8.24 26.33
CA ALA A 193 -2.04 -8.28 27.73
C ALA A 193 -0.52 -8.14 27.87
N SER A 194 0.23 -8.85 27.04
CA SER A 194 1.69 -8.78 27.01
C SER A 194 2.18 -7.39 26.57
N GLU A 195 1.60 -6.82 25.52
CA GLU A 195 1.97 -5.49 25.01
C GLU A 195 1.70 -4.38 26.02
N LEU A 196 0.62 -4.49 26.78
CA LEU A 196 0.18 -3.47 27.74
C LEU A 196 0.67 -3.71 29.17
N GLU A 197 1.42 -4.79 29.41
CA GLU A 197 1.89 -5.22 30.74
C GLU A 197 0.75 -5.33 31.78
N ILE A 198 -0.42 -5.82 31.36
CA ILE A 198 -1.61 -6.01 32.22
C ILE A 198 -2.18 -7.42 32.09
N SER A 199 -3.04 -7.83 33.02
CA SER A 199 -3.69 -9.14 32.93
C SER A 199 -4.81 -9.16 31.88
N VAL A 200 -5.02 -10.32 31.23
CA VAL A 200 -6.19 -10.58 30.38
C VAL A 200 -7.52 -10.32 31.11
N SER A 201 -7.55 -10.57 32.43
CA SER A 201 -8.74 -10.31 33.26
C SER A 201 -9.04 -8.80 33.37
N THR A 202 -7.99 -7.97 33.40
CA THR A 202 -8.08 -6.51 33.38
C THR A 202 -8.67 -6.04 32.05
N ILE A 203 -8.19 -6.61 30.94
CA ILE A 203 -8.70 -6.33 29.59
C ILE A 203 -10.19 -6.68 29.49
N ARG A 204 -10.60 -7.86 29.96
CA ARG A 204 -12.01 -8.28 29.96
C ARG A 204 -12.90 -7.37 30.80
N LYS A 205 -12.43 -6.93 31.97
CA LYS A 205 -13.17 -5.98 32.83
C LYS A 205 -13.39 -4.66 32.10
N TRP A 206 -12.37 -4.13 31.42
CA TRP A 206 -12.48 -2.88 30.66
C TRP A 206 -13.44 -3.02 29.48
N LEU A 207 -13.42 -4.14 28.75
CA LEU A 207 -14.40 -4.43 27.68
C LEU A 207 -15.86 -4.43 28.20
N CYS A 208 -16.09 -4.88 29.44
CA CYS A 208 -17.42 -4.87 30.06
C CYS A 208 -17.90 -3.47 30.48
N TRP A 209 -16.98 -2.59 30.90
CA TRP A 209 -17.31 -1.32 31.55
C TRP A 209 -17.50 -0.14 30.58
N GLU A 210 -16.75 -0.09 29.48
CA GLU A 210 -16.71 1.09 28.61
C GLU A 210 -17.69 1.00 27.43
N ARG A 211 -18.97 1.30 27.69
CA ARG A 211 -20.06 1.16 26.70
C ARG A 211 -20.15 2.27 25.65
N ARG A 212 -19.30 3.30 25.72
CA ARG A 212 -19.35 4.47 24.81
C ARG A 212 -18.45 4.33 23.59
N LEU A 213 -17.48 3.42 23.62
CA LEU A 213 -16.45 3.28 22.58
C LEU A 213 -16.76 2.22 21.52
N TRP A 214 -17.61 1.25 21.82
CA TRP A 214 -18.00 0.17 20.90
C TRP A 214 -19.48 -0.20 21.09
N ARG A 215 -20.12 -0.67 20.00
CA ARG A 215 -21.53 -1.08 20.01
C ARG A 215 -21.73 -2.40 20.74
N SER A 216 -20.82 -3.34 20.51
CA SER A 216 -20.85 -4.66 21.13
C SER A 216 -19.49 -5.33 21.01
N TRP A 217 -19.27 -6.41 21.76
CA TRP A 217 -18.11 -7.27 21.58
C TRP A 217 -18.46 -8.72 21.91
N LYS A 218 -17.64 -9.63 21.40
CA LYS A 218 -17.73 -11.07 21.65
C LYS A 218 -16.35 -11.59 21.99
N THR A 219 -16.26 -12.62 22.82
CA THR A 219 -15.00 -13.35 23.02
C THR A 219 -15.15 -14.84 22.76
N ARG A 220 -14.08 -15.43 22.25
CA ARG A 220 -13.94 -16.88 22.12
C ARG A 220 -12.48 -17.24 22.44
N ARG A 221 -12.27 -17.98 23.54
CA ARG A 221 -10.93 -18.25 24.08
C ARG A 221 -10.17 -16.91 24.24
N ASP A 222 -9.02 -16.81 23.60
CA ASP A 222 -8.12 -15.66 23.67
C ASP A 222 -8.44 -14.58 22.63
N ILE A 223 -9.49 -14.75 21.82
CA ILE A 223 -9.87 -13.77 20.81
C ILE A 223 -11.03 -12.92 21.31
N ALA A 224 -10.92 -11.60 21.20
CA ALA A 224 -12.04 -10.67 21.30
C ALA A 224 -12.34 -10.03 19.94
N THR A 225 -13.62 -10.02 19.56
CA THR A 225 -14.12 -9.27 18.40
C THR A 225 -14.94 -8.10 18.92
N ILE A 226 -14.54 -6.89 18.57
CA ILE A 226 -15.14 -5.63 19.03
C ILE A 226 -15.79 -4.96 17.82
N TYR A 227 -17.07 -4.63 17.93
CA TYR A 227 -17.86 -4.01 16.88
C TYR A 227 -18.06 -2.53 17.17
N TYR A 228 -17.84 -1.67 16.18
CA TYR A 228 -17.90 -0.22 16.34
C TYR A 228 -18.57 0.47 15.17
N VAL A 229 -18.82 1.76 15.33
CA VAL A 229 -19.25 2.62 14.23
C VAL A 229 -17.99 3.10 13.51
N SER A 230 -17.71 2.56 12.32
CA SER A 230 -16.59 3.03 11.49
C SER A 230 -16.75 4.52 11.14
N SER A 231 -15.65 5.26 11.16
CA SER A 231 -15.56 6.66 10.72
C SER A 231 -15.94 6.82 9.24
N HIS A 232 -15.78 5.79 8.41
CA HIS A 232 -16.23 5.77 7.02
C HIS A 232 -17.77 5.76 6.88
N ASN A 233 -18.50 5.36 7.93
CA ASN A 233 -19.96 5.46 8.00
C ASN A 233 -20.45 6.73 8.73
N LEU A 234 -19.55 7.48 9.38
CA LEU A 234 -19.85 8.77 10.00
C LEU A 234 -19.89 9.89 8.95
N THR A 235 -19.05 9.83 7.92
CA THR A 235 -19.09 10.76 6.79
C THR A 235 -20.32 10.60 5.89
N ALA A 236 -20.99 9.44 5.92
CA ALA A 236 -22.23 9.23 5.19
C ALA A 236 -23.50 9.65 5.99
N LYS A 237 -23.38 9.99 7.28
CA LYS A 237 -24.58 10.13 8.13
C LYS A 237 -24.55 11.14 9.28
N ALA A 238 -23.49 11.90 9.51
CA ALA A 238 -23.48 12.84 10.63
C ALA A 238 -22.83 14.17 10.28
N ASP A 239 -23.70 15.17 10.12
CA ASP A 239 -23.46 16.55 10.51
C ASP A 239 -22.60 16.62 11.77
N LEU A 240 -21.43 17.22 11.63
CA LEU A 240 -20.43 17.41 12.69
C LEU A 240 -20.86 18.41 13.79
N GLU A 241 -22.11 18.87 13.79
CA GLU A 241 -22.59 19.86 14.77
C GLU A 241 -23.04 19.28 16.11
N ARG A 242 -23.24 17.96 16.23
CA ARG A 242 -23.90 17.38 17.43
C ARG A 242 -23.03 17.10 18.65
N PHE A 243 -21.73 17.37 18.61
CA PHE A 243 -20.86 17.17 19.78
C PHE A 243 -20.42 18.47 20.47
N GLY A 244 -20.97 19.61 20.05
CA GLY A 244 -20.73 20.92 20.66
C GLY A 244 -21.94 21.44 21.43
N GLY A 245 -22.08 21.03 22.69
CA GLY A 245 -22.72 21.84 23.73
C GLY A 245 -24.27 21.90 23.78
N GLY A 246 -24.75 22.16 24.99
CA GLY A 246 -25.96 22.95 25.21
C GLY A 246 -27.31 22.23 25.10
N VAL A 247 -27.93 22.02 26.25
CA VAL A 247 -29.37 21.77 26.40
C VAL A 247 -30.18 22.93 25.77
N ALA A 248 -31.22 22.61 25.00
CA ALA A 248 -32.47 23.37 25.00
C ALA A 248 -33.66 22.48 24.60
N ARG A 249 -34.63 22.40 25.50
CA ARG A 249 -36.00 21.91 25.30
C ARG A 249 -36.78 22.99 24.54
N ILE A 250 -37.58 22.63 23.53
CA ILE A 250 -39.06 22.55 23.51
C ILE A 250 -39.43 21.56 22.40
#